data_AF-A0A661DQ66-F1
#
_entry.id   AF-A0A661DQ66-F1
#
_cell.length_a   1.000
_cell.length_b   1.000
_cell.length_c   1.000
_cell.angle_alpha   90.00
_cell.angle_beta   90.00
_cell.angle_gamma   90.00
#
_symmetry.space_group_name_H-M   'P 1'
#
loop_
_entity.id
_entity.type
_entity.pdbx_description
1 polymer ?
#
loop_
_entity_poly.entity_id
_entity_poly.type
_entity_poly.pdbx_seq_one_letter_code
_entity_poly.pdbx_strand_id
1 'polypeptide(L)'
;MKRLFSILILLLFMTFGVAIAIVNADEVVFNYYYGSVTQPLSILLVGAIICGAILATLINSLVILSLRHQVRRAQRQLKKYDENSVTLIESSDPKP
;
A
#
# COMPACT_ATOMS: atom_id res chain seq x y z
N MET A 1 7.52 -11.51 -24.96
CA MET A 1 8.22 -10.22 -24.80
C MET A 1 8.15 -9.67 -23.37
N LYS A 2 6.99 -9.22 -22.86
CA LYS A 2 6.89 -8.62 -21.50
C LYS A 2 7.34 -9.55 -20.36
N ARG A 3 7.04 -10.86 -20.44
CA ARG A 3 7.48 -11.86 -19.46
C ARG A 3 9.01 -12.05 -19.45
N LEU A 4 9.64 -12.19 -20.63
CA LEU A 4 11.11 -12.27 -20.74
C LEU A 4 11.78 -11.00 -20.20
N PHE A 5 11.24 -9.83 -20.55
CA PHE A 5 11.77 -8.56 -20.05
C PHE A 5 11.65 -8.45 -18.53
N SER A 6 10.51 -8.86 -17.95
CA SER A 6 10.32 -8.90 -16.50
C SER A 6 11.30 -9.87 -15.82
N ILE A 7 11.56 -11.04 -16.43
CA ILE A 7 12.53 -12.01 -15.91
C ILE A 7 13.95 -11.44 -15.99
N LEU A 8 14.29 -10.75 -17.07
CA LEU A 8 15.60 -10.11 -17.23
C LEU A 8 15.82 -9.01 -16.18
N ILE A 9 14.82 -8.16 -15.96
CA ILE A 9 14.84 -7.14 -14.89
C ILE A 9 15.01 -7.81 -13.52
N LEU A 10 14.25 -8.88 -13.25
CA LEU A 10 14.33 -9.59 -11.98
C LEU A 10 15.73 -10.16 -11.77
N LEU A 11 16.30 -10.79 -12.80
CA LEU A 11 17.64 -11.37 -12.74
C LEU A 11 18.70 -10.29 -12.51
N LEU A 12 18.60 -9.16 -13.22
CA LEU A 12 19.50 -8.03 -13.02
C LEU A 12 19.41 -7.53 -11.57
N PHE A 13 18.21 -7.28 -11.08
CA PHE A 13 17.97 -6.81 -9.72
C PHE A 13 18.50 -7.79 -8.66
N MET A 14 18.26 -9.10 -8.85
CA MET A 14 18.79 -10.16 -8.00
C MET A 14 20.32 -10.13 -7.96
N THR A 15 20.96 -9.99 -9.12
CA THR A 15 22.43 -9.97 -9.24
C THR A 15 23.01 -8.76 -8.52
N PHE A 16 22.40 -7.58 -8.67
CA PHE A 16 22.77 -6.37 -7.95
C PHE A 16 22.58 -6.53 -6.43
N GLY A 17 21.45 -7.09 -5.99
CA GLY A 17 21.19 -7.33 -4.58
C GLY A 17 22.25 -8.23 -3.93
N VAL A 18 22.62 -9.34 -4.60
CA VAL A 18 23.67 -10.25 -4.14
C VAL A 18 25.04 -9.56 -4.14
N ALA A 19 25.38 -8.80 -5.18
CA ALA A 19 26.65 -8.08 -5.25
C ALA A 19 26.80 -7.08 -4.09
N ILE A 20 25.75 -6.31 -3.79
CA ILE A 20 25.73 -5.38 -2.66
C ILE A 20 25.85 -6.13 -1.34
N ALA A 21 25.16 -7.27 -1.19
CA ALA A 21 25.20 -8.06 0.04
C ALA A 21 26.60 -8.64 0.34
N ILE A 22 27.32 -9.10 -0.69
CA ILE A 22 28.68 -9.65 -0.55
C ILE A 22 29.69 -8.54 -0.25
N VAL A 23 29.63 -7.42 -0.97
CA VAL A 23 30.57 -6.30 -0.78
C VAL A 23 30.36 -5.62 0.57
N ASN A 24 29.15 -5.65 1.12
CA ASN A 24 28.79 -5.08 2.42
C ASN A 24 28.46 -6.18 3.44
N ALA A 25 29.23 -7.26 3.42
CA ALA A 25 29.10 -8.38 4.36
C ALA A 25 29.71 -8.08 5.74
N ASP A 26 30.26 -6.87 5.94
CA ASP A 26 30.84 -6.44 7.21
C ASP A 26 29.80 -6.55 8.34
N GLU A 27 30.23 -7.22 9.41
CA GLU A 27 29.42 -7.43 10.59
C GLU A 27 29.32 -6.15 11.41
N VAL A 28 28.09 -5.78 11.76
CA VAL A 28 27.80 -4.61 12.58
C VAL A 28 27.03 -5.06 13.82
N VAL A 29 27.45 -4.56 14.98
CA VAL A 29 26.70 -4.74 16.24
C VAL A 29 25.51 -3.79 16.23
N PHE A 30 24.32 -4.35 16.11
CA PHE A 30 23.07 -3.60 16.20
C PHE A 30 22.51 -3.69 17.61
N ASN A 31 22.55 -2.57 18.33
CA ASN A 31 21.95 -2.45 19.67
C ASN A 31 20.50 -2.00 19.54
N TYR A 32 19.57 -2.82 20.02
CA TYR A 32 18.15 -2.48 20.13
C TYR A 32 17.77 -2.33 21.61
N TYR A 33 16.54 -1.89 21.89
CA TYR A 33 16.10 -1.53 23.25
C TYR A 33 16.30 -2.61 24.33
N TYR A 34 16.32 -3.89 23.95
CA TYR A 34 16.38 -5.02 24.88
C TYR A 34 17.57 -5.96 24.64
N GLY A 35 18.55 -5.55 23.84
CA GLY A 35 19.71 -6.40 23.56
C GLY A 35 20.53 -5.92 22.37
N SER A 36 21.47 -6.76 21.94
CA SER A 36 22.28 -6.51 20.77
C SER A 36 22.39 -7.77 19.92
N VAL A 37 22.51 -7.57 18.62
CA VAL A 37 22.73 -8.65 17.66
C VAL A 37 23.83 -8.22 16.69
N THR A 38 24.77 -9.12 16.41
CA THR A 38 25.81 -8.89 15.41
C THR A 38 25.37 -9.56 14.12
N GLN A 39 25.11 -8.75 13.09
CA GLN A 39 24.70 -9.24 11.77
C GLN A 39 25.36 -8.38 10.67
N PRO A 40 25.51 -8.91 9.45
CA PRO A 40 25.91 -8.11 8.29
C PRO A 40 24.99 -6.90 8.08
N LEU A 41 25.57 -5.76 7.73
CA LEU A 41 24.84 -4.52 7.44
C LEU A 41 23.73 -4.74 6.40
N SER A 42 24.02 -5.53 5.37
CA SER A 42 23.09 -5.84 4.29
C SER A 42 21.79 -6.51 4.77
N ILE A 43 21.86 -7.45 5.71
CA ILE A 43 20.68 -8.12 6.28
C ILE A 43 19.81 -7.12 7.05
N LEU A 44 20.45 -6.28 7.85
CA LEU A 44 19.77 -5.28 8.65
C LEU A 44 19.06 -4.23 7.78
N LEU A 45 19.73 -3.79 6.71
CA LEU A 45 19.19 -2.86 5.72
C LEU A 45 17.98 -3.45 4.97
N VAL A 46 18.10 -4.68 4.47
CA VAL A 46 17.00 -5.38 3.80
C VAL A 46 15.81 -5.56 4.75
N GLY A 47 16.07 -5.96 5.99
CA GLY A 47 15.05 -6.08 7.03
C GLY A 47 14.32 -4.76 7.30
N ALA A 48 15.05 -3.65 7.41
CA ALA A 48 14.46 -2.32 7.60
C ALA A 48 13.56 -1.91 6.43
N ILE A 49 14.00 -2.15 5.19
CA ILE A 49 13.22 -1.86 3.98
C ILE A 49 11.92 -2.70 3.96
N ILE A 50 12.02 -4.00 4.25
CA ILE A 50 10.85 -4.90 4.31
C ILE A 50 9.86 -4.41 5.38
N CYS A 51 10.35 -4.09 6.58
CA CYS A 51 9.50 -3.53 7.65
C CYS A 51 8.80 -2.24 7.21
N GLY A 52 9.54 -1.32 6.58
CA GLY A 52 8.97 -0.08 6.04
C GLY A 52 7.91 -0.34 4.97
N ALA A 53 8.15 -1.27 4.05
CA ALA A 53 7.19 -1.62 3.00
C ALA A 53 5.91 -2.26 3.56
N ILE A 54 6.03 -3.14 4.57
CA ILE A 54 4.88 -3.73 5.28
C ILE A 54 4.07 -2.63 5.96
N LEU A 55 4.72 -1.75 6.71
CA LEU A 55 4.06 -0.63 7.40
C LEU A 55 3.36 0.31 6.41
N ALA A 56 4.04 0.70 5.33
CA ALA A 56 3.47 1.54 4.29
C ALA A 56 2.22 0.91 3.65
N THR A 57 2.29 -0.39 3.34
CA THR A 57 1.15 -1.13 2.76
C THR A 57 -0.01 -1.21 3.74
N LEU A 58 0.27 -1.43 5.02
CA LEU A 58 -0.76 -1.51 6.07
C LEU A 58 -1.46 -0.17 6.26
N ILE A 59 -0.69 0.92 6.38
CA ILE A 59 -1.23 2.29 6.52
C ILE A 59 -2.07 2.64 5.28
N ASN A 60 -1.55 2.39 4.08
CA ASN A 60 -2.26 2.67 2.83
C ASN A 60 -3.57 1.89 2.73
N SER A 61 -3.58 0.63 3.17
CA SER A 61 -4.78 -0.22 3.18
C SER A 61 -5.88 0.36 4.07
N LEU A 62 -5.52 0.87 5.25
CA LEU A 62 -6.46 1.52 6.17
C LEU A 62 -7.04 2.79 5.55
N VAL A 63 -6.20 3.62 4.93
CA VAL A 63 -6.64 4.85 4.23
C VAL A 63 -7.60 4.51 3.10
N ILE A 64 -7.25 3.55 2.24
CA ILE A 64 -8.09 3.11 1.11
C ILE A 64 -9.45 2.59 1.59
N LEU A 65 -9.49 1.84 2.70
CA LEU A 65 -10.75 1.34 3.25
C LEU A 65 -11.66 2.48 3.72
N SER A 66 -11.09 3.47 4.41
CA SER A 66 -11.82 4.66 4.85
C SER A 66 -12.36 5.47 3.66
N LEU A 67 -11.57 5.60 2.59
CA LEU A 67 -11.96 6.28 1.37
C LEU A 67 -13.10 5.56 0.67
N ARG A 68 -13.02 4.23 0.56
CA ARG A 68 -14.10 3.40 0.00
C ARG A 68 -15.40 3.55 0.78
N HIS A 69 -15.34 3.66 2.10
CA HIS A 69 -16.51 3.91 2.94
C HIS A 69 -17.12 5.29 2.65
N GLN A 70 -16.28 6.33 2.57
CA GLN A 70 -16.73 7.69 2.25
C GLN A 70 -17.38 7.76 0.87
N VAL A 71 -16.77 7.15 -0.15
CA VAL A 71 -17.33 7.06 -1.51
C VAL A 71 -18.71 6.38 -1.51
N ARG A 72 -18.84 5.23 -0.83
CA ARG A 72 -20.14 4.54 -0.72
C ARG A 72 -21.21 5.38 0.00
N ARG A 73 -20.82 6.12 1.04
CA ARG A 73 -21.74 7.01 1.76
C ARG A 73 -22.19 8.18 0.87
N ALA A 74 -21.27 8.81 0.15
CA ALA A 74 -21.58 9.89 -0.78
C ALA A 74 -22.52 9.42 -1.91
N GLN A 75 -22.26 8.25 -2.50
CA GLN A 75 -23.13 7.65 -3.52
C GLN A 75 -24.55 7.39 -3.00
N ARG A 76 -24.70 6.90 -1.76
CA ARG A 76 -26.02 6.69 -1.14
C ARG A 76 -26.76 8.00 -0.89
N GLN A 77 -26.04 9.07 -0.55
CA GLN A 77 -26.66 10.39 -0.36
C GLN A 77 -27.18 10.93 -1.69
N LEU A 78 -26.37 10.88 -2.76
CA LEU A 78 -26.79 11.30 -4.10
C LEU A 78 -28.06 10.56 -4.56
N LYS A 79 -28.10 9.22 -4.39
CA LYS A 79 -29.29 8.42 -4.74
C LYS A 79 -30.56 8.87 -4.00
N LYS A 80 -30.43 9.24 -2.72
CA LYS A 80 -31.56 9.74 -1.92
C LYS A 80 -32.03 11.13 -2.36
N TYR A 81 -31.10 11.99 -2.79
CA TYR A 81 -31.46 13.31 -3.33
C TYR A 81 -32.20 13.18 -4.66
N ASP A 82 -31.74 12.29 -5.56
CA ASP A 82 -32.45 12.01 -6.81
C ASP A 82 -33.86 11.47 -6.56
N GLU A 83 -34.01 10.46 -5.69
CA GLU A 83 -35.32 9.87 -5.35
C GLU A 83 -36.28 10.92 -4.79
N ASN A 84 -35.84 11.77 -3.85
CA ASN A 84 -36.66 12.85 -3.29
C ASN A 84 -37.00 13.94 -4.32
N SER A 85 -36.08 14.28 -5.23
CA SER A 85 -36.36 15.28 -6.27
C SER A 85 -37.46 14.84 -7.22
N VAL A 86 -37.50 13.54 -7.56
CA VAL A 86 -38.56 12.95 -8.39
C VAL A 86 -39.90 12.95 -7.64
N THR A 87 -39.91 12.60 -6.35
CA THR A 87 -41.16 12.60 -5.55
C THR A 87 -41.73 14.00 -5.34
N LEU A 88 -40.87 15.01 -5.20
CA LEU A 88 -41.31 16.41 -5.08
C LEU A 88 -41.97 16.91 -6.37
N ILE A 89 -41.44 16.55 -7.54
CA ILE A 89 -42.03 16.87 -8.84
C ILE A 89 -43.39 16.18 -9.01
N GLU A 90 -43.50 14.90 -8.65
CA GLU A 90 -44.75 14.15 -8.74
C GLU A 90 -45.82 14.65 -7.75
N SER A 91 -45.40 15.18 -6.59
CA SER A 91 -46.31 15.79 -5.61
C SER A 91 -46.75 17.23 -5.94
N SER A 92 -46.07 17.89 -6.88
CA SER A 92 -46.37 19.27 -7.30
C SER A 92 -47.20 19.35 -8.58
N ASP A 93 -47.41 18.23 -9.28
CA ASP A 93 -48.42 18.12 -10.33
C ASP A 93 -49.82 17.95 -9.70
N PRO A 94 -50.75 18.90 -9.85
CA PRO A 94 -52.09 18.77 -9.31
C PRO A 94 -52.83 17.68 -10.09
N LYS A 95 -53.32 16.68 -9.35
CA LYS A 95 -54.16 15.61 -9.91
C LYS A 95 -55.43 16.23 -10.52
N PRO A 96 -55.82 15.84 -11.75
CA PRO A 96 -56.96 16.43 -12.46
C PRO A 96 -58.30 16.20 -11.75
#